data_AF-A0AA48M9Y9-F1
#
_entry.id   AF-A0AA48M9Y9-F1
#
_cell.length_a   1.000
_cell.length_b   1.000
_cell.length_c   1.000
_cell.angle_alpha   90.00
_cell.angle_beta   90.00
_cell.angle_gamma   90.00
#
_symmetry.space_group_name_H-M   'P 1'
#
loop_
_entity.id
_entity.type
_entity.pdbx_description
1 polymer ?
#
loop_
_entity_poly.entity_id
_entity_poly.type
_entity_poly.pdbx_seq_one_letter_code
_entity_poly.pdbx_strand_id
1 'polypeptide(L)'
;MNADEGLAERPVVDEIDYDENCFRIYDATQYDYAISVTWFREISAGRGVFETAWGSVKQIDADERRFLLVSDCDSVWIQIEDVVRVTKSYTG
;
A
#
# COMPACT_ATOMS: atom_id res chain seq x y z
N MET A 1 9.55 -27.63 -6.75
CA MET A 1 10.07 -26.26 -6.87
C MET A 1 9.62 -25.55 -5.60
N ASN A 2 10.55 -25.20 -4.73
CA ASN A 2 10.22 -24.74 -3.38
C ASN A 2 9.58 -23.36 -3.48
N ALA A 3 8.34 -23.21 -3.00
CA ALA A 3 7.58 -21.96 -3.05
C ALA A 3 8.20 -20.83 -2.18
N ASP A 4 9.35 -21.09 -1.54
CA ASP A 4 10.05 -20.18 -0.63
C ASP A 4 11.28 -19.51 -1.26
N GLU A 5 11.71 -19.92 -2.47
CA GLU A 5 12.95 -19.42 -3.12
C GLU A 5 12.86 -17.98 -3.67
N GLY A 6 11.81 -17.22 -3.33
CA GLY A 6 11.64 -15.83 -3.79
C GLY A 6 10.78 -14.96 -2.90
N LEU A 7 10.44 -15.40 -1.69
CA LEU A 7 9.68 -14.58 -0.76
C LEU A 7 10.61 -13.59 -0.07
N ALA A 8 10.26 -12.31 -0.13
CA ALA A 8 10.99 -11.27 0.55
C ALA A 8 10.67 -11.25 2.05
N GLU A 9 11.63 -10.82 2.85
CA GLU A 9 11.40 -10.52 4.26
C GLU A 9 10.52 -9.28 4.39
N ARG A 10 9.68 -9.25 5.44
CA ARG A 10 8.86 -8.08 5.74
C ARG A 10 9.76 -6.85 5.88
N PRO A 11 9.54 -5.78 5.09
CA PRO A 11 10.32 -4.56 5.22
C PRO A 11 10.05 -3.91 6.58
N VAL A 12 11.09 -3.29 7.13
CA VAL A 12 10.94 -2.38 8.26
C VAL A 12 10.72 -0.99 7.67
N VAL A 13 9.55 -0.40 7.95
CA VAL A 13 9.22 0.97 7.58
C VAL A 13 9.45 1.82 8.82
N ASP A 14 10.42 2.74 8.76
CA ASP A 14 10.70 3.65 9.86
C ASP A 14 9.53 4.65 10.08
N GLU A 15 9.46 5.25 11.26
CA GLU A 15 8.36 6.15 11.65
C GLU A 15 8.19 7.33 10.68
N ILE A 16 9.29 7.84 10.12
CA ILE A 16 9.28 8.95 9.16
C ILE A 16 8.61 8.52 7.84
N ASP A 17 8.99 7.36 7.31
CA ASP A 17 8.41 6.83 6.07
C ASP A 17 6.95 6.42 6.28
N TYR A 18 6.61 5.89 7.45
CA TYR A 18 5.24 5.58 7.83
C TYR A 18 4.36 6.83 7.87
N ASP A 19 4.81 7.89 8.53
CA ASP A 19 4.09 9.16 8.61
C ASP A 19 3.95 9.80 7.21
N GLU A 20 5.00 9.77 6.39
CA GLU A 20 4.97 10.23 5.01
C GLU A 20 3.95 9.46 4.16
N ASN A 21 3.92 8.13 4.28
CA ASN A 21 2.96 7.28 3.58
C ASN A 21 1.51 7.60 4.02
N CYS A 22 1.27 7.72 5.32
CA CYS A 22 -0.03 8.12 5.88
C CYS A 22 -0.46 9.49 5.37
N PHE A 23 0.44 10.47 5.38
CA PHE A 23 0.20 11.81 4.86
C PHE A 23 -0.19 11.78 3.39
N ARG A 24 0.54 11.03 2.54
CA ARG A 24 0.23 10.92 1.11
C ARG A 24 -1.11 10.26 0.84
N ILE A 25 -1.48 9.21 1.59
CA ILE A 25 -2.79 8.54 1.47
C ILE A 25 -3.91 9.52 1.80
N TYR A 26 -3.74 10.28 2.89
CA TYR A 26 -4.73 11.26 3.32
C TYR A 26 -4.84 12.43 2.33
N ASP A 27 -3.72 12.99 1.87
CA ASP A 27 -3.63 14.04 0.86
C ASP A 27 -4.29 13.59 -0.46
N ALA A 28 -4.00 12.36 -0.93
CA ALA A 28 -4.63 11.78 -2.11
C ALA A 28 -6.16 11.64 -1.97
N THR A 29 -6.64 11.29 -0.78
CA THR A 29 -8.07 11.21 -0.49
C THR A 29 -8.72 12.60 -0.52
N GLN A 30 -8.05 13.62 0.01
CA GLN A 30 -8.58 14.99 0.04
C GLN A 30 -8.65 15.63 -1.35
N TYR A 31 -7.65 15.39 -2.19
CA TYR A 31 -7.52 16.01 -3.52
C TYR A 31 -7.98 15.07 -4.66
N ASP A 32 -8.53 13.90 -4.34
CA ASP A 32 -9.02 12.86 -5.27
C ASP A 32 -8.05 12.53 -6.42
N TYR A 33 -6.75 12.50 -6.15
CA TYR A 33 -5.77 12.07 -7.15
C TYR A 33 -5.32 10.64 -6.91
N ALA A 34 -4.86 10.00 -7.97
CA ALA A 34 -4.43 8.63 -7.92
C ALA A 34 -2.96 8.50 -7.45
N ILE A 35 -2.74 7.57 -6.53
CA ILE A 35 -1.43 7.23 -5.97
C ILE A 35 -1.05 5.80 -6.38
N SER A 36 0.25 5.56 -6.47
CA SER A 36 0.81 4.22 -6.54
C SER A 36 1.19 3.79 -5.13
N VAL A 37 0.63 2.67 -4.67
CA VAL A 37 0.89 2.10 -3.36
C VAL A 37 1.59 0.76 -3.54
N THR A 38 2.71 0.60 -2.86
CA THR A 38 3.39 -0.69 -2.70
C THR A 38 3.20 -1.16 -1.27
N TRP A 39 2.65 -2.36 -1.09
CA TRP A 39 2.47 -2.99 0.21
C TRP A 39 3.05 -4.40 0.23
N PHE A 40 3.42 -4.85 1.42
CA PHE A 40 3.92 -6.19 1.64
C PHE A 40 2.77 -7.12 1.99
N ARG A 41 2.58 -8.17 1.20
CA ARG A 41 1.60 -9.22 1.49
C ARG A 41 2.34 -10.43 2.05
N GLU A 42 2.13 -10.68 3.34
CA GLU A 42 2.66 -11.89 3.98
C GLU A 42 2.02 -13.15 3.38
N ILE A 43 2.86 -14.13 3.05
CA ILE A 43 2.43 -15.43 2.51
C ILE A 43 2.72 -16.55 3.53
N SER A 44 3.90 -16.52 4.18
CA SER A 44 4.28 -17.55 5.13
C SER A 44 5.38 -17.08 6.09
N ALA A 45 5.16 -17.23 7.40
CA ALA A 45 6.17 -17.07 8.45
C ALA A 45 7.01 -15.77 8.37
N GLY A 46 6.39 -14.62 8.14
CA GLY A 46 7.10 -13.33 8.02
C GLY A 46 7.73 -13.08 6.65
N ARG A 47 7.53 -13.98 5.68
CA ARG A 47 7.96 -13.86 4.30
C ARG A 47 6.77 -13.72 3.37
N GLY A 48 6.94 -12.92 2.34
CA GLY A 48 5.84 -12.49 1.49
C GLY A 48 6.30 -11.91 0.17
N VAL A 49 5.37 -11.23 -0.49
CA VAL A 49 5.60 -10.57 -1.77
C VAL A 49 5.24 -9.11 -1.66
N PHE A 50 5.92 -8.27 -2.44
CA PHE A 50 5.53 -6.88 -2.61
C PHE A 50 4.53 -6.79 -3.74
N GLU A 51 3.35 -6.28 -3.43
CA GLU A 51 2.33 -5.97 -4.41
C GLU A 51 2.35 -4.47 -4.66
N THR A 52 2.04 -4.05 -5.88
CA THR A 52 1.94 -2.63 -6.22
C THR A 52 0.70 -2.41 -7.06
N ALA A 53 -0.11 -1.45 -6.65
CA ALA A 53 -1.29 -1.04 -7.40
C ALA A 53 -1.37 0.49 -7.45
N TRP A 54 -2.03 0.99 -8.48
CA TRP A 54 -2.27 2.40 -8.69
C TRP A 54 -3.77 2.67 -8.69
N GLY A 55 -4.21 3.69 -7.97
CA GLY A 55 -5.61 4.07 -7.95
C GLY A 55 -5.88 5.28 -7.06
N SER A 56 -7.13 5.67 -6.96
CA SER A 56 -7.58 6.71 -6.03
C SER A 56 -8.07 6.08 -4.74
N VAL A 57 -7.73 6.69 -3.61
CA VAL A 57 -8.23 6.26 -2.30
C VAL A 57 -9.68 6.71 -2.17
N LYS A 58 -10.63 5.77 -2.11
CA LYS A 58 -12.07 6.08 -2.04
C LYS A 58 -12.65 5.96 -0.65
N GLN A 59 -12.03 5.15 0.21
CA GLN A 59 -12.51 4.94 1.58
C GLN A 59 -11.33 4.67 2.51
N ILE A 60 -11.42 5.18 3.74
CA ILE A 60 -10.48 4.89 4.82
C ILE A 60 -11.29 4.30 5.96
N ASP A 61 -10.87 3.13 6.43
CA ASP A 61 -11.40 2.45 7.60
C ASP A 61 -10.38 2.61 8.73
N ALA A 62 -10.66 3.54 9.65
CA ALA A 62 -9.77 3.85 10.76
C ALA A 62 -9.80 2.78 11.86
N ASP A 63 -10.86 1.98 11.95
CA ASP A 63 -11.00 0.92 12.95
C ASP A 63 -10.10 -0.27 12.59
N GLU A 64 -10.16 -0.69 11.32
CA GLU A 64 -9.32 -1.76 10.78
C GLU A 64 -8.01 -1.26 10.14
N ARG A 65 -7.66 0.03 10.31
CA ARG A 65 -6.42 0.67 9.81
C ARG A 65 -6.10 0.33 8.35
N ARG A 66 -7.11 0.40 7.49
CA ARG A 66 -7.00 0.05 6.07
C ARG A 66 -7.69 1.06 5.18
N PHE A 67 -7.35 1.08 3.91
CA PHE A 67 -8.00 1.95 2.93
C PHE A 67 -8.30 1.20 1.64
N LEU A 68 -9.35 1.64 0.96
CA LEU A 68 -9.77 1.12 -0.33
C LEU A 68 -9.10 1.92 -1.44
N LEU A 69 -8.20 1.27 -2.15
CA LEU A 69 -7.60 1.78 -3.38
C LEU A 69 -8.44 1.30 -4.56
N VAL A 70 -8.98 2.24 -5.32
CA VAL A 70 -9.82 1.94 -6.50
C VAL A 70 -9.08 2.36 -7.76
N SER A 71 -8.81 1.39 -8.62
CA SER A 71 -8.29 1.55 -9.97
C SER A 71 -9.44 1.52 -10.98
N ASP A 72 -9.14 1.75 -12.26
CA ASP A 72 -10.13 1.62 -13.35
C ASP A 72 -10.70 0.20 -13.46
N CYS A 73 -9.87 -0.82 -13.18
CA CYS A 73 -10.21 -2.22 -13.40
C CYS A 73 -10.50 -3.02 -12.11
N ASP A 74 -10.12 -2.53 -10.94
CA ASP A 74 -10.15 -3.30 -9.69
C ASP A 74 -10.22 -2.40 -8.45
N SER A 75 -10.56 -2.99 -7.30
CA SER A 75 -10.58 -2.31 -6.01
C SER A 75 -10.01 -3.21 -4.92
N VAL A 76 -8.99 -2.74 -4.22
CA VAL A 76 -8.26 -3.52 -3.22
C VAL A 76 -8.22 -2.80 -1.88
N TRP A 77 -8.48 -3.55 -0.81
CA TRP A 77 -8.28 -3.09 0.57
C TRP A 77 -6.83 -3.34 0.97
N ILE A 78 -6.13 -2.28 1.39
CA ILE A 78 -4.72 -2.32 1.78
C ILE A 78 -4.61 -1.90 3.24
N GLN A 79 -3.93 -2.72 4.04
CA GLN A 79 -3.59 -2.41 5.43
C GLN A 79 -2.49 -1.34 5.47
N ILE A 80 -2.70 -0.27 6.25
CA ILE A 80 -1.72 0.83 6.36
C ILE A 80 -0.39 0.32 6.94
N GLU A 81 -0.45 -0.66 7.84
CA GLU A 81 0.72 -1.28 8.48
C GLU A 81 1.57 -2.14 7.54
N ASP A 82 1.00 -2.55 6.40
CA ASP A 82 1.69 -3.30 5.36
C ASP A 82 2.21 -2.39 4.24
N VAL A 83 1.84 -1.10 4.24
CA VAL A 83 2.30 -0.14 3.23
C VAL A 83 3.78 0.12 3.41
N VAL A 84 4.52 -0.11 2.34
CA VAL A 84 5.97 0.07 2.28
C VAL A 84 6.29 1.43 1.68
N ARG A 85 5.55 1.81 0.64
CA ARG A 85 5.82 3.04 -0.11
C ARG A 85 4.57 3.53 -0.81
N VAL A 86 4.35 4.84 -0.73
CA VAL A 86 3.33 5.54 -1.50
C VAL A 86 4.00 6.58 -2.39
N THR A 87 3.80 6.51 -3.70
CA THR A 87 4.28 7.53 -4.65
C THR A 87 3.11 8.18 -5.36
N LYS A 88 3.20 9.50 -5.53
CA LYS A 88 2.26 10.25 -6.36
C LYS A 88 2.52 9.89 -7.82
N SER A 89 1.48 9.43 -8.52
CA SER A 89 1.57 9.26 -9.96
C SER A 89 1.42 10.61 -10.63
N TYR A 90 2.52 11.15 -11.15
CA TYR A 90 2.48 12.31 -12.03
C TYR A 90 2.09 11.83 -13.43
N THR A 91 0.83 11.98 -13.81
CA THR A 91 0.45 12.03 -15.22
C THR A 91 0.91 13.40 -15.75
N GLY A 92 2.08 13.42 -16.38
CA GLY A 92 2.55 14.55 -17.20
C GLY A 92 2.06 14.43 -18.63
#